data_AF-A0A532V3G8-F1
#
_entry.id   AF-A0A532V3G8-F1
#
_cell.length_a   1.000
_cell.length_b   1.000
_cell.length_c   1.000
_cell.angle_alpha   90.00
_cell.angle_beta   90.00
_cell.angle_gamma   90.00
#
_symmetry.space_group_name_H-M   'P 1'
#
loop_
_entity.id
_entity.type
_entity.pdbx_description
1 polymer ?
#
loop_
_entity_poly.entity_id
_entity_poly.type
_entity_poly.pdbx_seq_one_letter_code
_entity_poly.pdbx_strand_id
1 'polypeptide(L)'
;MYVPGAAQYPRILTYHEVSRRFHLGINNVSPNSFRKQIEFIKESGLKFAKLKGLRDSSGKDKICITFDDGYQSFYDEVFPTLIEEKIPATLFIITDYIGRTNDWDITFGINRRRHLNWDMIREISDQGIEIGSHSRTHRDLTRISSETAHSDLLESKTVLEEGLGREVTSLALPFGAASFDLITIARQCGYQEICGGVPGIKGPFSGVLPRFPVYRWDRNKALIHKLEMNLFEITRLGALHACSNVTRVMKTK
;
A
#
# COMPACT_ATOMS: atom_id res chain seq x y z
N MET A 1 -27.94 -0.89 -2.12
CA MET A 1 -26.81 -1.66 -2.66
C MET A 1 -26.43 -1.01 -3.98
N TYR A 2 -25.42 -0.15 -3.98
CA TYR A 2 -24.84 0.43 -5.19
C TYR A 2 -23.38 -0.04 -5.20
N VAL A 3 -23.09 -1.01 -6.05
CA VAL A 3 -21.72 -1.35 -6.42
C VAL A 3 -21.44 -0.44 -7.61
N PRO A 4 -20.67 0.65 -7.47
CA PRO A 4 -20.13 1.30 -8.65
C PRO A 4 -19.42 0.18 -9.40
N GLY A 5 -19.82 -0.09 -10.66
CA GLY A 5 -19.39 -1.28 -11.37
C GLY A 5 -17.89 -1.46 -11.20
N ALA A 6 -17.46 -2.68 -10.85
CA ALA A 6 -16.06 -3.07 -10.65
C ALA A 6 -15.11 -2.61 -11.78
N ALA A 7 -15.66 -2.16 -12.90
CA ALA A 7 -15.01 -1.56 -14.03
C ALA A 7 -14.82 -0.02 -13.97
N GLN A 8 -14.92 0.74 -12.87
CA GLN A 8 -14.58 2.19 -12.94
C GLN A 8 -13.21 2.55 -12.34
N TYR A 9 -12.69 1.73 -11.42
CA TYR A 9 -11.43 1.99 -10.74
C TYR A 9 -10.36 1.00 -11.20
N PRO A 10 -9.08 1.42 -11.19
CA PRO A 10 -7.97 0.56 -11.54
C PRO A 10 -7.71 -0.49 -10.49
N ARG A 11 -7.06 -1.57 -10.92
CA ARG A 11 -6.64 -2.66 -10.04
C ARG A 11 -5.42 -2.20 -9.27
N ILE A 12 -5.52 -2.07 -7.96
CA ILE A 12 -4.39 -1.65 -7.12
C ILE A 12 -3.92 -2.84 -6.31
N LEU A 13 -2.74 -3.38 -6.61
CA LEU A 13 -2.11 -4.44 -5.84
C LEU A 13 -1.25 -3.84 -4.73
N THR A 14 -1.26 -4.45 -3.55
CA THR A 14 -0.41 -4.04 -2.41
C THR A 14 0.51 -5.16 -1.98
N TYR A 15 1.80 -4.89 -2.12
CA TYR A 15 2.88 -5.67 -1.56
C TYR A 15 3.35 -5.03 -0.25
N HIS A 16 3.92 -5.82 0.64
CA HIS A 16 4.63 -5.30 1.81
C HIS A 16 6.09 -5.72 1.71
N GLU A 17 6.47 -6.82 2.36
CA GLU A 17 7.84 -7.29 2.36
C GLU A 17 8.11 -8.20 1.16
N VAL A 18 8.97 -7.78 0.23
CA VAL A 18 9.56 -8.68 -0.76
C VAL A 18 10.99 -8.99 -0.33
N SER A 19 11.25 -10.22 0.10
CA SER A 19 12.57 -10.59 0.63
C SER A 19 12.81 -12.10 0.60
N ARG A 20 14.09 -12.50 0.55
CA ARG A 20 14.53 -13.88 0.79
C ARG A 20 14.58 -14.21 2.28
N ARG A 21 14.58 -13.20 3.16
CA ARG A 21 14.64 -13.39 4.60
C ARG A 21 13.37 -14.08 5.10
N PHE A 22 13.54 -14.95 6.09
CA PHE A 22 12.41 -15.56 6.76
C PHE A 22 11.55 -14.47 7.43
N HIS A 23 10.26 -14.55 7.18
CA HIS A 23 9.23 -13.72 7.80
C HIS A 23 8.21 -14.66 8.44
N LEU A 24 7.68 -14.31 9.60
CA LEU A 24 6.59 -15.02 10.25
C LEU A 24 5.29 -14.26 9.99
N GLY A 25 4.47 -14.77 9.07
CA GLY A 25 3.27 -14.07 8.58
C GLY A 25 2.98 -14.39 7.12
N ILE A 26 1.92 -13.78 6.58
CA ILE A 26 1.47 -13.99 5.20
C ILE A 26 1.77 -12.82 4.26
N ASN A 27 2.17 -11.66 4.79
CA ASN A 27 2.34 -10.41 4.03
C ASN A 27 3.69 -10.30 3.30
N ASN A 28 4.50 -11.35 3.29
CA ASN A 28 5.77 -11.37 2.59
C ASN A 28 5.71 -12.19 1.29
N VAL A 29 6.46 -11.77 0.29
CA VAL A 29 6.57 -12.42 -1.02
C VAL A 29 8.05 -12.67 -1.32
N SER A 30 8.38 -13.81 -1.95
CA SER A 30 9.77 -14.05 -2.36
C SER A 30 10.12 -13.22 -3.62
N PRO A 31 11.37 -12.79 -3.83
CA PRO A 31 11.75 -12.06 -5.04
C PRO A 31 11.45 -12.84 -6.33
N ASN A 32 11.62 -14.16 -6.31
CA ASN A 32 11.27 -15.02 -7.45
C ASN A 32 9.76 -15.05 -7.72
N SER A 33 8.94 -15.11 -6.67
CA SER A 33 7.49 -14.99 -6.81
C SER A 33 7.12 -13.63 -7.38
N PHE A 34 7.69 -12.55 -6.85
CA PHE A 34 7.44 -11.19 -7.33
C PHE A 34 7.73 -11.06 -8.84
N ARG A 35 8.89 -11.53 -9.32
CA ARG A 35 9.22 -11.50 -10.76
C ARG A 35 8.20 -12.25 -11.62
N LYS A 36 7.84 -13.48 -11.25
CA LYS A 36 6.83 -14.27 -11.97
C LYS A 36 5.46 -13.59 -12.00
N GLN A 37 5.10 -12.88 -10.93
CA GLN A 37 3.85 -12.14 -10.85
C GLN A 37 3.89 -10.90 -11.76
N ILE A 38 5.02 -10.19 -11.83
CA ILE A 38 5.22 -9.07 -12.74
C ILE A 38 5.18 -9.52 -14.21
N GLU A 39 5.87 -10.60 -14.57
CA GLU A 39 5.82 -11.21 -15.90
C GLU A 39 4.38 -11.55 -16.29
N PHE A 40 3.65 -12.19 -15.38
CA PHE A 40 2.25 -12.53 -15.58
C PHE A 40 1.36 -11.30 -15.82
N ILE A 41 1.58 -10.21 -15.07
CA ILE A 41 0.82 -8.97 -15.26
C ILE A 41 1.15 -8.33 -16.61
N LYS A 42 2.41 -8.34 -17.04
CA LYS A 42 2.80 -7.85 -18.37
C LYS A 42 2.06 -8.59 -19.49
N GLU A 43 1.88 -9.90 -19.36
CA GLU A 43 1.16 -10.75 -20.32
C GLU A 43 -0.37 -10.51 -20.32
N SER A 44 -0.92 -9.88 -19.27
CA SER A 44 -2.37 -9.66 -19.14
C SER A 44 -2.91 -8.53 -20.04
N GLY A 45 -2.04 -7.72 -20.66
CA GLY A 45 -2.43 -6.55 -21.46
C GLY A 45 -2.86 -5.32 -20.64
N LEU A 46 -2.77 -5.37 -19.30
CA LEU A 46 -3.00 -4.22 -18.43
C LEU A 46 -1.83 -3.24 -18.51
N LYS A 47 -2.15 -1.94 -18.46
CA LYS A 47 -1.16 -0.86 -18.44
C LYS A 47 -0.78 -0.52 -17.01
N PHE A 48 0.50 -0.60 -16.70
CA PHE A 48 1.01 -0.17 -15.41
C PHE A 48 0.83 1.35 -15.23
N ALA A 49 0.42 1.77 -14.04
CA ALA A 49 0.23 3.17 -13.68
C ALA A 49 0.63 3.45 -12.23
N LYS A 50 0.98 4.70 -11.96
CA LYS A 50 1.11 5.27 -10.61
C LYS A 50 -0.26 5.57 -10.01
N LEU A 51 -0.31 5.83 -8.71
CA LEU A 51 -1.52 6.33 -8.07
C LEU A 51 -1.75 7.81 -8.37
N LYS A 52 -0.69 8.63 -8.41
CA LYS A 52 -0.83 10.05 -8.77
C LYS A 52 -1.58 10.25 -10.10
N GLY A 53 -2.67 11.02 -10.06
CA GLY A 53 -3.51 11.34 -11.23
C GLY A 53 -4.48 10.22 -11.64
N LEU A 54 -4.62 9.18 -10.83
CA LEU A 54 -5.45 8.03 -11.15
C LEU A 54 -6.94 8.31 -11.02
N ARG A 55 -7.32 9.20 -10.10
CA ARG A 55 -8.71 9.63 -9.85
C ARG A 55 -9.38 10.25 -11.09
N ASP A 56 -8.59 10.87 -11.96
CA ASP A 56 -9.08 11.63 -13.11
C ASP A 56 -9.14 10.78 -14.40
N SER A 57 -8.85 9.48 -14.32
CA SER A 57 -8.79 8.58 -15.48
C SER A 57 -9.71 7.37 -15.35
N SER A 58 -10.27 6.89 -16.47
CA SER A 58 -10.96 5.60 -16.47
C SER A 58 -9.94 4.48 -16.21
N GLY A 59 -9.96 3.87 -15.02
CA GLY A 59 -8.94 2.91 -14.61
C GLY A 59 -9.07 1.49 -15.18
N LYS A 60 -10.00 1.26 -16.11
CA LYS A 60 -10.40 -0.09 -16.58
C LYS A 60 -9.27 -0.95 -17.13
N ASP A 61 -8.31 -0.34 -17.81
CA ASP A 61 -7.17 -1.02 -18.44
C ASP A 61 -5.88 -0.85 -17.61
N LYS A 62 -5.96 -0.20 -16.44
CA LYS A 62 -4.79 0.12 -15.62
C LYS A 62 -4.63 -0.83 -14.44
N ILE A 63 -3.37 -1.03 -14.07
CA ILE A 63 -2.95 -1.68 -12.83
C ILE A 63 -1.90 -0.83 -12.11
N CYS A 64 -2.08 -0.66 -10.81
CA CYS A 64 -1.12 0.01 -9.94
C CYS A 64 -0.46 -1.04 -9.05
N ILE A 65 0.87 -1.03 -8.99
CA ILE A 65 1.64 -1.84 -8.06
C ILE A 65 2.09 -0.92 -6.93
N THR A 66 1.63 -1.24 -5.72
CA THR A 66 1.91 -0.45 -4.52
C THR A 66 2.67 -1.27 -3.49
N PHE A 67 3.52 -0.59 -2.72
CA PHE A 67 4.31 -1.18 -1.65
C PHE A 67 4.14 -0.37 -0.38
N ASP A 68 3.87 -1.05 0.73
CA ASP A 68 3.70 -0.42 2.05
C ASP A 68 4.97 -0.53 2.90
N ASP A 69 4.95 0.17 4.03
CA ASP A 69 5.94 0.18 5.13
C ASP A 69 7.31 0.80 4.84
N GLY A 70 7.79 0.81 3.59
CA GLY A 70 9.10 1.38 3.26
C GLY A 70 10.28 0.54 3.77
N TYR A 71 10.16 -0.79 3.75
CA TYR A 71 11.27 -1.69 4.08
C TYR A 71 12.44 -1.54 3.10
N GLN A 72 13.67 -1.65 3.61
CA GLN A 72 14.88 -1.61 2.79
C GLN A 72 14.91 -2.71 1.71
N SER A 73 14.27 -3.85 1.96
CA SER A 73 14.20 -4.93 0.96
C SER A 73 13.49 -4.52 -0.34
N PHE A 74 12.69 -3.45 -0.33
CA PHE A 74 12.20 -2.84 -1.56
C PHE A 74 13.37 -2.37 -2.43
N TYR A 75 14.31 -1.61 -1.87
CA TYR A 75 15.48 -1.12 -2.57
C TYR A 75 16.38 -2.28 -3.03
N ASP A 76 16.58 -3.28 -2.16
CA ASP A 76 17.51 -4.37 -2.44
C ASP A 76 16.97 -5.40 -3.46
N GLU A 77 15.67 -5.71 -3.45
CA GLU A 77 15.11 -6.86 -4.18
C GLU A 77 14.02 -6.49 -5.21
N VAL A 78 13.35 -5.35 -5.07
CA VAL A 78 12.21 -4.95 -5.93
C VAL A 78 12.63 -3.87 -6.92
N PHE A 79 13.28 -2.82 -6.41
CA PHE A 79 13.64 -1.63 -7.17
C PHE A 79 14.43 -1.94 -8.44
N PRO A 80 15.45 -2.83 -8.44
CA PRO A 80 16.18 -3.16 -9.67
C PRO A 80 15.28 -3.73 -10.78
N THR A 81 14.33 -4.62 -10.41
CA THR A 81 13.39 -5.21 -11.37
C THR A 81 12.41 -4.17 -11.91
N LEU A 82 11.92 -3.26 -11.07
CA LEU A 82 11.01 -2.21 -11.54
C LEU A 82 11.68 -1.26 -12.54
N ILE A 83 12.95 -0.92 -12.32
CA ILE A 83 13.72 -0.03 -13.21
C ILE A 83 14.08 -0.73 -14.52
N GLU A 84 14.59 -1.97 -14.45
CA GLU A 84 14.90 -2.77 -15.63
C GLU A 84 13.68 -2.93 -16.55
N GLU A 85 12.52 -3.19 -15.96
CA GLU A 85 11.27 -3.42 -16.67
C GLU A 85 10.48 -2.14 -16.97
N LYS A 86 10.98 -0.97 -16.53
CA LYS A 86 10.32 0.34 -16.64
C LYS A 86 8.88 0.34 -16.11
N ILE A 87 8.66 -0.35 -15.00
CA ILE A 87 7.33 -0.49 -14.39
C ILE A 87 7.12 0.65 -13.39
N PRO A 88 6.11 1.52 -13.60
CA PRO A 88 5.72 2.48 -12.58
C PRO A 88 5.13 1.78 -11.35
N ALA A 89 5.50 2.27 -10.17
CA ALA A 89 4.96 1.82 -8.90
C ALA A 89 4.83 3.00 -7.92
N THR A 90 4.11 2.75 -6.82
CA THR A 90 4.00 3.69 -5.69
C THR A 90 4.49 3.01 -4.41
N LEU A 91 5.37 3.68 -3.68
CA LEU A 91 5.93 3.22 -2.41
C LEU A 91 5.47 4.14 -1.28
N PHE A 92 4.79 3.59 -0.29
CA PHE A 92 4.29 4.32 0.87
C PHE A 92 5.26 4.22 2.04
N ILE A 93 5.66 5.37 2.60
CA ILE A 93 6.70 5.48 3.63
C ILE A 93 6.09 5.85 4.98
N ILE A 94 6.49 5.12 6.03
CA ILE A 94 6.22 5.51 7.42
C ILE A 94 7.35 6.42 7.88
N THR A 95 7.08 7.72 8.09
CA THR A 95 8.15 8.71 8.23
C THR A 95 8.96 8.57 9.51
N ASP A 96 8.38 8.10 10.62
CA ASP A 96 9.12 7.88 11.87
C ASP A 96 10.18 6.78 11.77
N TYR A 97 10.09 5.90 10.77
CA TYR A 97 11.02 4.78 10.60
C TYR A 97 12.04 4.97 9.49
N ILE A 98 12.09 6.12 8.82
CA ILE A 98 13.13 6.40 7.84
C ILE A 98 14.52 6.21 8.48
N GLY A 99 15.31 5.29 7.93
CA GLY A 99 16.64 4.92 8.41
C GLY A 99 16.67 4.07 9.69
N ARG A 100 15.52 3.66 10.22
CA ARG A 100 15.37 2.89 11.47
C ARG A 100 15.00 1.43 11.19
N THR A 101 14.80 0.67 12.26
CA THR A 101 14.27 -0.71 12.22
C THR A 101 12.88 -0.70 12.83
N ASN A 102 11.95 -1.48 12.27
CA ASN A 102 10.63 -1.62 12.88
C ASN A 102 10.71 -2.21 14.30
N ASP A 103 9.84 -1.67 15.15
CA ASP A 103 9.49 -2.20 16.47
C ASP A 103 8.02 -2.69 16.51
N TRP A 104 7.23 -2.43 15.47
CA TRP A 104 5.94 -3.07 15.24
C TRP A 104 6.13 -4.41 14.49
N ASP A 105 5.22 -5.33 14.71
CA ASP A 105 5.19 -6.66 14.08
C ASP A 105 6.38 -7.59 14.39
N ILE A 106 7.10 -7.33 15.50
CA ILE A 106 8.26 -8.12 15.94
C ILE A 106 7.89 -9.40 16.71
N THR A 107 7.11 -10.29 16.09
CA THR A 107 6.59 -11.50 16.75
C THR A 107 7.74 -12.39 17.26
N PHE A 108 7.91 -12.51 18.58
CA PHE A 108 9.05 -13.18 19.23
C PHE A 108 10.44 -12.67 18.78
N GLY A 109 10.55 -11.38 18.44
CA GLY A 109 11.79 -10.78 17.90
C GLY A 109 12.09 -11.17 16.44
N ILE A 110 11.24 -11.98 15.83
CA ILE A 110 11.24 -12.30 14.40
C ILE A 110 10.63 -11.11 13.64
N ASN A 111 10.88 -10.97 12.34
CA ASN A 111 10.39 -9.88 11.48
C ASN A 111 11.00 -8.49 11.70
N ARG A 112 12.10 -8.36 12.44
CA ARG A 112 12.87 -7.10 12.41
C ARG A 112 13.43 -6.84 11.01
N ARG A 113 13.17 -5.66 10.49
CA ARG A 113 13.49 -5.15 9.16
C ARG A 113 13.97 -3.71 9.26
N ARG A 114 15.05 -3.44 8.54
CA ARG A 114 15.51 -2.07 8.33
C ARG A 114 14.61 -1.40 7.31
N HIS A 115 14.31 -0.13 7.54
CA HIS A 115 13.57 0.73 6.64
C HIS A 115 14.53 1.58 5.83
N LEU A 116 14.04 2.06 4.69
CA LEU A 116 14.78 2.91 3.78
C LEU A 116 15.25 4.18 4.50
N ASN A 117 16.47 4.62 4.18
CA ASN A 117 16.96 5.94 4.57
C ASN A 117 16.64 6.98 3.49
N TRP A 118 16.96 8.25 3.75
CA TRP A 118 16.68 9.34 2.81
C TRP A 118 17.41 9.23 1.48
N ASP A 119 18.66 8.76 1.48
CA ASP A 119 19.43 8.62 0.25
C ASP A 119 18.77 7.61 -0.70
N MET A 120 18.35 6.46 -0.16
CA MET A 120 17.59 5.45 -0.90
C MET A 120 16.23 5.97 -1.38
N ILE A 121 15.49 6.69 -0.53
CA ILE A 121 14.17 7.24 -0.88
C ILE A 121 14.27 8.24 -2.02
N ARG A 122 15.28 9.12 -2.00
CA ARG A 122 15.52 10.10 -3.07
C ARG A 122 15.88 9.41 -4.38
N GLU A 123 16.79 8.45 -4.34
CA GLU A 123 17.18 7.67 -5.52
C GLU A 123 15.97 6.95 -6.14
N ILE A 124 15.14 6.29 -5.31
CA ILE A 124 13.90 5.64 -5.74
C ILE A 124 12.97 6.66 -6.43
N SER A 125 12.80 7.85 -5.84
CA SER A 125 11.95 8.90 -6.41
C SER A 125 12.48 9.48 -7.71
N ASP A 126 13.80 9.66 -7.83
CA ASP A 126 14.47 10.22 -9.01
C ASP A 126 14.44 9.26 -10.20
N GLN A 127 14.44 7.94 -9.95
CA GLN A 127 14.18 6.93 -10.97
C GLN A 127 12.69 6.79 -11.33
N GLY A 128 11.84 7.66 -10.79
CA GLY A 128 10.45 7.78 -11.20
C GLY A 128 9.51 6.80 -10.49
N ILE A 129 9.87 6.20 -9.37
CA ILE A 129 8.89 5.57 -8.47
C ILE A 129 8.16 6.67 -7.69
N GLU A 130 6.84 6.56 -7.57
CA GLU A 130 6.08 7.51 -6.76
C GLU A 130 6.30 7.23 -5.27
N ILE A 131 6.57 8.28 -4.49
CA ILE A 131 6.62 8.20 -3.03
C ILE A 131 5.31 8.75 -2.46
N GLY A 132 4.61 7.94 -1.67
CA GLY A 132 3.41 8.30 -0.92
C GLY A 132 3.63 8.22 0.60
N SER A 133 2.68 8.74 1.36
CA SER A 133 2.70 8.65 2.83
C SER A 133 2.03 7.37 3.32
N HIS A 134 2.62 6.72 4.33
CA HIS A 134 2.00 5.66 5.11
C HIS A 134 1.76 6.08 6.56
N SER A 135 1.37 7.35 6.77
CA SER A 135 1.29 8.02 8.07
C SER A 135 2.66 8.27 8.72
N ARG A 136 2.69 9.00 9.83
CA ARG A 136 3.92 9.24 10.59
C ARG A 136 4.27 8.05 11.46
N THR A 137 3.31 7.59 12.26
CA THR A 137 3.54 6.61 13.33
C THR A 137 3.09 5.18 13.03
N HIS A 138 2.38 4.97 11.90
CA HIS A 138 1.78 3.69 11.54
C HIS A 138 0.76 3.15 12.58
N ARG A 139 0.14 4.06 13.34
CA ARG A 139 -0.96 3.73 14.26
C ARG A 139 -2.28 3.57 13.52
N ASP A 140 -3.23 2.86 14.13
CA ASP A 140 -4.62 2.84 13.65
C ASP A 140 -5.26 4.21 13.90
N LEU A 141 -5.22 5.07 12.87
CA LEU A 141 -5.69 6.45 12.94
C LEU A 141 -7.20 6.57 13.18
N THR A 142 -7.96 5.47 13.02
CA THR A 142 -9.40 5.44 13.34
C THR A 142 -9.67 5.28 14.84
N ARG A 143 -8.63 5.05 15.65
CA ARG A 143 -8.72 4.76 17.09
C ARG A 143 -8.04 5.81 17.98
N ILE A 144 -7.62 6.93 17.39
CA ILE A 144 -7.01 8.06 18.09
C ILE A 144 -7.87 9.31 17.87
N SER A 145 -7.57 10.40 18.58
CA SER A 145 -8.33 11.65 18.41
C SER A 145 -8.11 12.25 17.02
N SER A 146 -9.11 13.00 16.53
CA SER A 146 -9.04 13.69 15.23
C SER A 146 -7.84 14.63 15.15
N GLU A 147 -7.51 15.32 16.24
CA GLU A 147 -6.36 16.22 16.32
C GLU A 147 -5.04 15.46 16.19
N THR A 148 -4.96 14.28 16.83
CA THR A 148 -3.77 13.42 16.75
C THR A 148 -3.63 12.83 15.34
N ALA A 149 -4.72 12.39 14.73
CA ALA A 149 -4.73 11.88 13.36
C ALA A 149 -4.35 12.98 12.35
N HIS A 150 -4.85 14.20 12.53
CA HIS A 150 -4.50 15.35 11.69
C HIS A 150 -3.01 15.69 11.80
N SER A 151 -2.47 15.80 13.02
CA SER A 151 -1.04 16.05 13.25
C SER A 151 -0.17 14.96 12.62
N ASP A 152 -0.50 13.68 12.81
CA ASP A 152 0.23 12.55 12.21
C ASP A 152 0.26 12.62 10.66
N LEU A 153 -0.89 12.89 10.04
CA LEU A 153 -1.01 12.97 8.58
C LEU A 153 -0.32 14.20 7.98
N LEU A 154 -0.43 15.36 8.64
CA LEU A 154 0.20 16.60 8.20
C LEU A 154 1.72 16.55 8.34
N GLU A 155 2.22 16.05 9.48
CA GLU A 155 3.66 15.94 9.72
C GLU A 155 4.30 14.93 8.77
N SER A 156 3.68 13.77 8.53
CA SER A 156 4.20 12.81 7.55
C SER A 156 4.26 13.38 6.13
N LYS A 157 3.25 14.14 5.71
CA LYS A 157 3.28 14.84 4.42
C LYS A 157 4.43 15.83 4.37
N THR A 158 4.54 16.69 5.37
CA THR A 158 5.56 17.75 5.46
C THR A 158 6.97 17.17 5.39
N VAL A 159 7.26 16.14 6.19
CA VAL A 159 8.58 15.47 6.21
C VAL A 159 8.91 14.87 4.84
N LEU A 160 7.94 14.27 4.15
CA LEU A 160 8.16 13.71 2.81
C LEU A 160 8.39 14.79 1.76
N GLU A 161 7.58 15.85 1.75
CA GLU A 161 7.71 16.94 0.79
C GLU A 161 9.01 17.72 0.96
N GLU A 162 9.43 17.98 2.20
CA GLU A 162 10.73 18.60 2.51
C GLU A 162 11.91 17.73 2.05
N GLY A 163 11.86 16.43 2.33
CA GLY A 163 12.97 15.52 1.98
C GLY A 163 13.09 15.19 0.49
N LEU A 164 11.98 15.29 -0.26
CA LEU A 164 11.91 15.02 -1.70
C LEU A 164 11.94 16.28 -2.58
N GLY A 165 11.67 17.46 -2.01
CA GLY A 165 11.54 18.72 -2.74
C GLY A 165 10.37 18.74 -3.75
N ARG A 166 9.33 17.92 -3.53
CA ARG A 166 8.17 17.80 -4.43
C ARG A 166 6.92 17.37 -3.65
N GLU A 167 5.75 17.67 -4.20
CA GLU A 167 4.45 17.37 -3.57
C GLU A 167 4.20 15.85 -3.43
N VAL A 168 3.63 15.46 -2.29
CA VAL A 168 3.22 14.09 -1.95
C VAL A 168 1.69 14.04 -1.83
N THR A 169 1.04 13.46 -2.83
CA THR A 169 -0.44 13.45 -2.94
C THR A 169 -1.08 12.12 -2.53
N SER A 170 -0.34 11.02 -2.57
CA SER A 170 -0.85 9.68 -2.25
C SER A 170 -0.67 9.34 -0.78
N LEU A 171 -1.70 8.72 -0.19
CA LEU A 171 -1.74 8.23 1.19
C LEU A 171 -2.25 6.79 1.24
N ALA A 172 -1.54 5.89 1.88
CA ALA A 172 -2.08 4.60 2.31
C ALA A 172 -2.40 4.66 3.80
N LEU A 173 -3.65 4.41 4.18
CA LEU A 173 -4.04 4.38 5.58
C LEU A 173 -3.50 3.10 6.26
N PRO A 174 -2.83 3.21 7.42
CA PRO A 174 -2.33 2.06 8.17
C PRO A 174 -3.43 1.01 8.41
N PHE A 175 -3.06 -0.27 8.27
CA PHE A 175 -3.98 -1.41 8.38
C PHE A 175 -5.17 -1.38 7.40
N GLY A 176 -5.15 -0.48 6.41
CA GLY A 176 -6.29 -0.20 5.55
C GLY A 176 -7.52 0.37 6.29
N ALA A 177 -7.34 0.86 7.52
CA ALA A 177 -8.42 1.33 8.37
C ALA A 177 -8.89 2.73 7.93
N ALA A 178 -10.16 2.84 7.55
CA ALA A 178 -10.74 4.09 7.07
C ALA A 178 -12.06 4.42 7.79
N SER A 179 -12.27 5.70 8.05
CA SER A 179 -13.55 6.28 8.49
C SER A 179 -13.83 7.55 7.69
N PHE A 180 -15.09 8.00 7.64
CA PHE A 180 -15.46 9.23 6.94
C PHE A 180 -14.68 10.45 7.46
N ASP A 181 -14.57 10.56 8.79
CA ASP A 181 -13.85 11.67 9.44
C ASP A 181 -12.36 11.64 9.10
N LEU A 182 -11.74 10.46 9.14
CA LEU A 182 -10.32 10.30 8.81
C LEU A 182 -10.04 10.64 7.33
N ILE A 183 -10.93 10.26 6.42
CA ILE A 183 -10.82 10.64 5.00
C ILE A 183 -10.91 12.16 4.88
N THR A 184 -11.82 12.81 5.60
CA THR A 184 -11.97 14.28 5.59
C THR A 184 -10.69 14.96 6.10
N ILE A 185 -10.13 14.46 7.20
CA ILE A 185 -8.86 14.95 7.76
C ILE A 185 -7.71 14.79 6.74
N ALA A 186 -7.61 13.63 6.09
CA ALA A 186 -6.59 13.39 5.07
C ALA A 186 -6.73 14.36 3.88
N ARG A 187 -7.96 14.69 3.47
CA ARG A 187 -8.22 15.70 2.44
C ARG A 187 -7.79 17.10 2.88
N GLN A 188 -8.07 17.47 4.14
CA GLN A 188 -7.64 18.75 4.71
C GLN A 188 -6.11 18.87 4.76
N CYS A 189 -5.40 17.77 4.98
CA CYS A 189 -3.94 17.71 4.90
C CYS A 189 -3.40 17.77 3.46
N GLY A 190 -4.27 17.75 2.44
CA GLY A 190 -3.88 17.88 1.03
C GLY A 190 -3.60 16.55 0.31
N TYR A 191 -4.02 15.40 0.86
CA TYR A 191 -3.93 14.12 0.15
C TYR A 191 -5.02 13.96 -0.92
N GLN A 192 -4.65 13.47 -2.10
CA GLN A 192 -5.51 13.30 -3.27
C GLN A 192 -5.87 11.83 -3.53
N GLU A 193 -4.91 10.93 -3.48
CA GLU A 193 -5.13 9.49 -3.67
C GLU A 193 -5.04 8.76 -2.34
N ILE A 194 -6.21 8.55 -1.72
CA ILE A 194 -6.30 7.90 -0.41
C ILE A 194 -6.63 6.43 -0.61
N CYS A 195 -5.72 5.57 -0.21
CA CYS A 195 -5.84 4.13 -0.27
C CYS A 195 -6.25 3.53 1.09
N GLY A 196 -7.11 2.52 1.04
CA GLY A 196 -7.56 1.75 2.19
C GLY A 196 -7.63 0.26 1.88
N GLY A 197 -8.06 -0.54 2.87
CA GLY A 197 -8.30 -1.96 2.68
C GLY A 197 -9.50 -2.23 1.76
N VAL A 198 -9.59 -3.44 1.19
CA VAL A 198 -10.78 -3.85 0.43
C VAL A 198 -12.03 -3.72 1.31
N PRO A 199 -13.03 -2.91 0.90
CA PRO A 199 -14.26 -2.74 1.65
C PRO A 199 -15.04 -4.06 1.68
N GLY A 200 -15.20 -4.64 2.88
CA GLY A 200 -16.29 -5.56 3.13
C GLY A 200 -17.57 -4.76 3.35
N ILE A 201 -18.44 -4.71 2.33
CA ILE A 201 -19.85 -4.30 2.44
C ILE A 201 -20.06 -2.79 2.71
N LYS A 202 -19.75 -1.92 1.72
CA LYS A 202 -20.39 -0.61 1.45
C LYS A 202 -19.68 0.19 0.33
N GLY A 203 -19.27 -0.46 -0.78
CA GLY A 203 -18.58 0.23 -1.87
C GLY A 203 -17.30 0.96 -1.43
N PRO A 204 -16.63 1.73 -2.29
CA PRO A 204 -15.71 2.75 -1.79
C PRO A 204 -16.50 3.67 -0.85
N PHE A 205 -16.03 3.92 0.37
CA PHE A 205 -16.33 5.21 0.99
C PHE A 205 -15.92 6.25 -0.05
N SER A 206 -16.84 7.12 -0.46
CA SER A 206 -16.58 8.10 -1.54
C SER A 206 -15.19 8.71 -1.35
N GLY A 207 -14.28 8.44 -2.29
CA GLY A 207 -12.91 8.96 -2.25
C GLY A 207 -11.81 8.06 -1.64
N VAL A 208 -12.08 6.78 -1.32
CA VAL A 208 -11.04 5.78 -0.96
C VAL A 208 -10.83 4.77 -2.09
N LEU A 209 -9.57 4.57 -2.46
CA LEU A 209 -9.11 3.59 -3.44
C LEU A 209 -8.89 2.23 -2.77
N PRO A 210 -9.67 1.19 -3.13
CA PRO A 210 -9.50 -0.15 -2.58
C PRO A 210 -8.23 -0.79 -3.12
N ARG A 211 -7.50 -1.50 -2.26
CA ARG A 211 -6.29 -2.23 -2.66
C ARG A 211 -6.34 -3.71 -2.32
N PHE A 212 -5.83 -4.53 -3.22
CA PHE A 212 -5.79 -5.98 -3.12
C PHE A 212 -4.42 -6.42 -2.58
N PRO A 213 -4.34 -6.88 -1.31
CA PRO A 213 -3.08 -7.30 -0.72
C PRO A 213 -2.56 -8.56 -1.43
N VAL A 214 -1.26 -8.65 -1.70
CA VAL A 214 -0.60 -9.84 -2.25
C VAL A 214 0.11 -10.58 -1.13
N TYR A 215 -0.29 -11.84 -0.91
CA TYR A 215 0.22 -12.69 0.15
C TYR A 215 1.23 -13.70 -0.37
N ARG A 216 2.01 -14.29 0.55
CA ARG A 216 3.06 -15.30 0.29
C ARG A 216 2.67 -16.40 -0.68
N TRP A 217 1.42 -16.85 -0.60
CA TRP A 217 0.90 -18.02 -1.32
C TRP A 217 0.24 -17.65 -2.65
N ASP A 218 0.11 -16.37 -2.95
CA ASP A 218 -0.55 -15.92 -4.17
C ASP A 218 0.33 -16.20 -5.38
N ARG A 219 -0.12 -17.15 -6.20
CA ARG A 219 0.43 -17.45 -7.53
C ARG A 219 -0.38 -16.71 -8.60
N ASN A 220 0.01 -16.88 -9.86
CA ASN A 220 -0.65 -16.24 -11.01
C ASN A 220 -2.18 -16.43 -11.01
N LYS A 221 -2.70 -17.61 -10.63
CA LYS A 221 -4.16 -17.84 -10.51
C LYS A 221 -4.85 -16.95 -9.46
N ALA A 222 -4.21 -16.72 -8.32
CA ALA A 222 -4.74 -15.83 -7.30
C ALA A 222 -4.68 -14.36 -7.76
N LEU A 223 -3.66 -13.99 -8.54
CA LEU A 223 -3.61 -12.69 -9.20
C LEU A 223 -4.73 -12.54 -10.22
N ILE A 224 -5.00 -13.55 -11.06
CA ILE A 224 -6.14 -13.53 -12.01
C ILE A 224 -7.43 -13.15 -11.29
N HIS A 225 -7.77 -13.82 -10.20
CA HIS A 225 -9.02 -13.52 -9.50
C HIS A 225 -9.07 -12.10 -8.90
N LYS A 226 -7.92 -11.57 -8.47
CA LYS A 226 -7.82 -10.18 -8.00
C LYS A 226 -7.94 -9.18 -9.14
N LEU A 227 -7.32 -9.49 -10.29
CA LEU A 227 -7.46 -8.67 -11.51
C LEU A 227 -8.89 -8.74 -12.05
N GLU A 228 -9.58 -9.86 -11.94
CA GLU A 228 -10.98 -9.99 -12.36
C GLU A 228 -11.97 -9.32 -11.39
N MET A 229 -11.52 -8.96 -10.18
CA MET A 229 -12.36 -8.41 -9.11
C MET A 229 -13.64 -9.25 -8.89
N ASN A 230 -13.52 -10.57 -8.99
CA ASN A 230 -14.67 -11.45 -8.92
C ASN A 230 -15.24 -11.54 -7.48
N LEU A 231 -16.53 -11.87 -7.38
CA LEU A 231 -17.25 -11.89 -6.10
C LEU A 231 -16.63 -12.85 -5.07
N PHE A 232 -15.96 -13.91 -5.53
CA PHE A 232 -15.24 -14.86 -4.69
C PHE A 232 -14.07 -14.20 -3.95
N GLU A 233 -13.23 -13.43 -4.64
CA GLU A 233 -12.12 -12.70 -3.99
C GLU A 233 -12.61 -11.59 -3.06
N ILE A 234 -13.68 -10.88 -3.42
CA ILE A 234 -14.29 -9.89 -2.52
C ILE A 234 -14.74 -10.56 -1.21
N THR A 235 -15.37 -11.74 -1.31
CA THR A 235 -15.85 -12.51 -0.15
C THR A 235 -14.68 -13.07 0.67
N ARG A 236 -13.66 -13.62 0.00
CA ARG A 236 -12.44 -14.15 0.64
C ARG A 236 -11.66 -13.07 1.39
N LEU A 237 -11.49 -11.89 0.79
CA LEU A 237 -10.82 -10.75 1.43
C LEU A 237 -11.64 -10.22 2.61
N GLY A 238 -12.97 -10.21 2.51
CA GLY A 238 -13.84 -9.90 3.64
C GLY A 238 -13.61 -10.83 4.84
N ALA A 239 -13.46 -12.13 4.61
CA ALA A 239 -13.17 -13.11 5.66
C ALA A 239 -11.75 -12.93 6.26
N LEU A 240 -10.73 -12.71 5.42
CA LEU A 240 -9.37 -12.46 5.89
C LEU A 240 -9.27 -11.14 6.68
N HIS A 241 -9.97 -10.09 6.25
CA HIS A 241 -10.07 -8.83 6.97
C HIS A 241 -10.75 -9.00 8.33
N ALA A 242 -11.79 -9.83 8.43
CA ALA A 242 -12.42 -10.12 9.73
C ALA A 242 -11.42 -10.77 10.71
N CYS A 243 -10.60 -11.72 10.24
CA CYS A 243 -9.53 -12.33 11.03
C CYS A 243 -8.38 -11.36 11.35
N SER A 244 -8.03 -10.48 10.41
CA SER A 244 -7.04 -9.41 10.61
C SER A 244 -7.52 -8.39 11.65
N ASN A 245 -8.81 -8.04 11.66
CA ASN A 245 -9.38 -7.15 12.68
C ASN A 245 -9.27 -7.73 14.09
N VAL A 246 -9.43 -9.05 14.26
CA VAL A 246 -9.22 -9.73 15.56
C VAL A 246 -7.76 -9.61 16.00
N THR A 247 -6.80 -9.84 15.11
CA THR A 247 -5.37 -9.69 15.42
C THR A 247 -4.97 -8.23 15.64
N ARG A 248 -5.59 -7.28 14.94
CA ARG A 248 -5.41 -5.83 15.14
C ARG A 248 -5.85 -5.39 16.53
N VAL A 249 -6.98 -5.91 17.04
CA VAL A 249 -7.44 -5.64 18.42
C VAL A 249 -6.43 -6.14 19.45
N MET A 250 -5.76 -7.27 19.18
CA MET A 250 -4.75 -7.85 20.08
C MET A 250 -3.41 -7.11 20.06
N LYS A 251 -3.02 -6.49 18.94
CA LYS A 251 -1.75 -5.76 18.77
C LYS A 251 -1.78 -4.31 19.28
N THR A 252 -2.94 -3.80 19.72
CA THR A 252 -3.14 -2.42 20.21
C THR A 252 -3.16 -2.27 21.74
N LYS A 253 -2.42 -3.11 22.47
CA LYS A 253 -2.14 -2.92 23.90
C LYS A 253 -0.67 -2.55 24.11
#